data_AF-A0A099T1V1-F1
#
_entry.id   AF-A0A099T1V1-F1
#
_cell.length_a   1.000
_cell.length_b   1.000
_cell.length_c   1.000
_cell.angle_alpha   90.00
_cell.angle_beta   90.00
_cell.angle_gamma   90.00
#
_symmetry.space_group_name_H-M   'P 1'
#
loop_
_entity.id
_entity.type
_entity.pdbx_description
1 polymer ?
#
loop_
_entity_poly.entity_id
_entity_poly.type
_entity_poly.pdbx_seq_one_letter_code
_entity_poly.pdbx_strand_id
1 'polypeptide(L)' 'MKHLLELENKLSNMTTDEIYNYAKENYPEEPNMWMGKKKLVVRRIVNYERNKMNIAETTE' A
#
# COMPACT_ATOMS: atom_id res chain seq x y z
N MET A 1 -1.04 8.32 -11.80
CA MET A 1 -2.30 8.46 -11.02
C MET A 1 -3.28 7.29 -11.17
N LYS A 2 -3.59 6.81 -12.39
CA LYS A 2 -4.50 5.66 -12.63
C LYS A 2 -4.09 4.39 -11.87
N HIS A 3 -2.79 4.08 -11.82
CA HIS A 3 -2.25 2.92 -11.11
C HIS A 3 -2.53 2.93 -9.59
N LEU A 4 -2.42 4.10 -8.93
CA LEU A 4 -2.69 4.21 -7.50
C LEU A 4 -4.18 4.01 -7.17
N LEU A 5 -5.08 4.44 -8.07
CA LEU A 5 -6.52 4.22 -7.91
C LEU A 5 -6.90 2.76 -8.08
N GLU A 6 -6.29 2.06 -9.05
CA GLU A 6 -6.47 0.62 -9.23
C GLU A 6 -5.96 -0.17 -8.03
N LEU A 7 -4.79 0.22 -7.49
CA LEU A 7 -4.24 -0.36 -6.27
C LEU A 7 -5.17 -0.14 -5.07
N GLU A 8 -5.61 1.10 -4.84
CA GLU A 8 -6.52 1.41 -3.73
C GLU A 8 -7.83 0.61 -3.81
N ASN A 9 -8.42 0.49 -5.01
CA ASN A 9 -9.61 -0.31 -5.24
C ASN A 9 -9.36 -1.79 -4.97
N LYS A 10 -8.24 -2.35 -5.47
CA LYS A 10 -7.86 -3.75 -5.23
C LYS A 10 -7.75 -4.03 -3.73
N LEU A 11 -7.00 -3.21 -2.99
CA LEU A 11 -6.78 -3.39 -1.55
C LEU A 11 -8.05 -3.17 -0.72
N SER A 12 -8.92 -2.26 -1.16
CA SER A 12 -10.19 -1.99 -0.46
C SER A 12 -11.19 -3.14 -0.60
N ASN A 13 -11.10 -3.93 -1.67
CA ASN A 13 -11.95 -5.10 -1.90
C ASN A 13 -11.45 -6.39 -1.23
N MET A 14 -10.19 -6.43 -0.78
CA MET A 14 -9.64 -7.55 -0.01
C MET A 14 -10.29 -7.67 1.37
N THR A 15 -10.37 -8.86 1.91
CA THR A 15 -10.66 -9.10 3.33
C THR A 15 -9.55 -8.54 4.23
N THR A 16 -9.80 -8.45 5.54
CA THR A 16 -8.79 -8.01 6.51
C THR A 16 -7.57 -8.94 6.52
N ASP A 17 -7.77 -10.24 6.38
CA ASP A 17 -6.67 -11.20 6.39
C ASP A 17 -5.85 -11.13 5.08
N GLU A 18 -6.52 -11.02 3.93
CA GLU A 18 -5.86 -10.85 2.64
C GLU A 18 -4.99 -9.59 2.60
N ILE A 19 -5.48 -8.46 3.10
CA ILE A 19 -4.68 -7.23 3.09
C ILE A 19 -3.48 -7.32 4.05
N TYR A 20 -3.61 -8.02 5.18
CA TYR A 20 -2.49 -8.20 6.11
C TYR A 20 -1.43 -9.12 5.52
N ASN A 21 -1.83 -10.21 4.87
CA ASN A 21 -0.89 -11.10 4.17
C ASN A 21 -0.22 -10.36 3.01
N TYR A 22 -0.99 -9.65 2.19
CA TYR A 22 -0.46 -8.81 1.12
C TYR A 22 0.58 -7.81 1.65
N ALA A 23 0.27 -7.11 2.74
CA ALA A 23 1.18 -6.14 3.33
C ALA A 23 2.49 -6.77 3.83
N LYS A 24 2.43 -7.97 4.43
CA LYS A 24 3.63 -8.69 4.91
C LYS A 24 4.50 -9.22 3.77
N GLU A 25 3.88 -9.70 2.70
CA GLU A 25 4.59 -10.28 1.55
C GLU A 25 5.22 -9.21 0.66
N ASN A 26 4.53 -8.09 0.44
CA ASN A 26 4.96 -7.06 -0.52
C ASN A 26 5.81 -5.95 0.12
N TYR A 27 5.70 -5.76 1.43
CA TYR A 27 6.44 -4.72 2.16
C TYR A 27 7.17 -5.30 3.38
N PRO A 28 8.04 -6.31 3.21
CA PRO A 28 8.77 -6.91 4.32
C PRO A 28 9.72 -5.93 5.02
N GLU A 29 10.19 -4.90 4.31
CA GLU A 29 11.06 -3.85 4.85
C GLU A 29 10.31 -2.77 5.64
N GLU A 30 8.97 -2.83 5.67
CA GLU A 30 8.12 -1.88 6.40
C GLU A 30 7.35 -2.62 7.50
N PRO A 31 7.96 -2.82 8.70
CA PRO A 31 7.43 -3.71 9.75
C PRO A 31 6.03 -3.33 10.24
N ASN A 32 5.67 -2.06 10.10
CA ASN A 32 4.39 -1.51 10.55
C ASN A 32 3.33 -1.43 9.43
N MET A 33 3.62 -1.91 8.22
CA MET A 33 2.72 -1.77 7.07
C MET A 33 1.35 -2.41 7.32
N TRP A 34 1.34 -3.61 7.92
CA TRP A 34 0.14 -4.41 8.19
C TRP A 34 -0.60 -4.05 9.49
N MET A 35 -0.07 -3.13 10.31
CA MET A 35 -0.62 -2.87 11.64
C MET A 35 -1.87 -1.97 11.63
N GLY A 36 -2.89 -2.35 12.40
CA GLY A 36 -4.09 -1.54 12.64
C GLY A 36 -5.26 -1.89 11.71
N LYS A 37 -6.33 -1.09 11.74
CA LYS A 37 -7.56 -1.37 10.96
C LYS A 37 -7.27 -1.43 9.46
N LYS A 38 -7.96 -2.30 8.72
CA LYS A 38 -7.87 -2.45 7.25
C LYS A 38 -7.73 -1.13 6.49
N LYS A 39 -8.61 -0.15 6.76
CA LYS A 39 -8.56 1.18 6.09
C LYS A 39 -7.23 1.92 6.29
N LEU A 40 -6.60 1.78 7.45
CA LEU A 40 -5.28 2.36 7.71
C LEU A 40 -4.18 1.65 6.92
N VAL A 41 -4.26 0.31 6.82
CA VAL A 41 -3.30 -0.48 6.04
C VAL A 41 -3.40 -0.12 4.55
N VAL A 42 -4.61 -0.05 3.97
CA VAL A 42 -4.81 0.43 2.58
C VAL A 42 -4.15 1.80 2.39
N ARG A 43 -4.45 2.75 3.29
CA ARG A 43 -3.93 4.12 3.21
C ARG A 43 -2.40 4.16 3.27
N ARG A 44 -1.77 3.37 4.15
CA ARG A 44 -0.30 3.31 4.26
C ARG A 44 0.32 2.80 2.96
N ILE A 45 -0.19 1.70 2.41
CA ILE A 45 0.31 1.11 1.18
C ILE A 45 0.22 2.11 0.01
N VAL A 46 -0.95 2.73 -0.19
CA VAL A 46 -1.15 3.69 -1.28
C VAL A 46 -0.25 4.92 -1.13
N ASN A 47 -0.06 5.41 0.09
CA ASN A 47 0.85 6.52 0.36
C ASN A 47 2.32 6.15 0.13
N TYR A 48 2.72 4.94 0.50
CA TYR A 48 4.07 4.43 0.27
C TYR A 48 4.39 4.39 -1.22
N GLU A 49 3.51 3.79 -2.03
CA GLU A 49 3.67 3.74 -3.49
C GLU A 49 3.68 5.13 -4.12
N ARG A 50 2.81 6.04 -3.66
CA ARG A 50 2.81 7.43 -4.13
C ARG A 50 4.15 8.12 -3.84
N ASN A 51 4.68 7.96 -2.64
CA ASN A 51 5.96 8.56 -2.26
C ASN A 51 7.12 7.99 -3.10
N LYS A 52 7.11 6.67 -3.34
CA LYS A 52 8.09 6.01 -4.20
C LYS A 52 8.07 6.53 -5.63
N MET A 53 6.88 6.74 -6.21
CA MET A 53 6.73 7.38 -7.53
C MET A 53 7.29 8.80 -7.55
N ASN A 54 6.95 9.61 -6.55
CA ASN A 54 7.43 11.00 -6.48
C ASN A 54 8.97 11.07 -6.36
N ILE A 55 9.59 10.17 -5.60
CA ILE A 55 11.06 10.11 -5.49
C ILE A 55 11.67 9.75 -6.84
N ALA A 56 11.12 8.75 -7.53
CA ALA A 56 11.59 8.35 -8.85
C ALA A 56 11.48 9.50 -9.87
N GLU A 57 10.36 10.24 -9.88
CA GLU A 57 10.15 11.40 -10.75
C GLU A 57 11.06 12.60 -10.42
N THR A 58 11.57 12.71 -9.20
CA THR A 58 12.47 13.81 -8.79
C THR A 58 13.94 13.49 -9.05
N THR A 59 14.27 12.23 -9.35
CA THR A 59 15.65 11.78 -9.61
C THR A 59 15.97 11.71 -11.11
N GLU A 60 15.06 12.18 -11.97
CA GLU A 60 15.25 12.39 -13.42
C GLU A 60 15.57 13.85 -13.76
#